data_AF-A0A7C6Z1L1-F1
#
_entry.id   AF-A0A7C6Z1L1-F1
#
_cell.length_a   1.000
_cell.length_b   1.000
_cell.length_c   1.000
_cell.angle_alpha   90.00
_cell.angle_beta   90.00
_cell.angle_gamma   90.00
#
_symmetry.space_group_name_H-M   'P 1'
#
loop_
_entity.id
_entity.type
_entity.pdbx_description
1 polymer ?
#
loop_
_entity_poly.entity_id
_entity_poly.type
_entity_poly.pdbx_seq_one_letter_code
_entity_poly.pdbx_strand_id
1 'polypeptide(L)'
;MSIGYACLTVGVQHTDQKSCMLKNASQEKLLELIDYNLNSLENIINYNIKNNIRLFRISSGLIPFGSSPVNSLAWWDIFASKLLKIGEKIQNSGMRVSMHPG
;
A
#
# COMPACT_ATOMS: atom_id res chain seq x y z
N MET A 1 -10.77 4.08 22.96
CA MET A 1 -10.86 4.90 21.73
C MET A 1 -9.62 4.61 20.89
N SER A 2 -9.75 4.39 19.58
CA SER A 2 -8.61 4.12 18.68
C SER A 2 -8.37 5.33 17.78
N ILE A 3 -7.10 5.63 17.51
CA ILE A 3 -6.69 6.72 16.62
C ILE A 3 -5.99 6.17 15.39
N GLY A 4 -5.98 6.98 14.33
CA GLY A 4 -5.33 6.66 13.08
C GLY A 4 -5.11 7.89 12.23
N TYR A 5 -4.46 7.65 11.10
CA TYR A 5 -4.18 8.66 10.08
C TYR A 5 -4.37 8.05 8.70
N ALA A 6 -4.22 8.89 7.68
CA ALA A 6 -4.47 8.51 6.31
C ALA A 6 -3.23 8.59 5.43
N CYS A 7 -3.01 7.52 4.67
CA CYS A 7 -2.10 7.39 3.53
C CYS A 7 -0.61 7.54 3.86
N LEU A 8 -0.18 8.63 4.49
CA LEU A 8 1.21 9.03 4.59
C LEU A 8 1.74 8.93 6.03
N THR A 9 2.89 8.30 6.19
CA THR A 9 3.64 8.25 7.45
C THR A 9 4.85 9.19 7.34
N VAL A 10 4.60 10.49 7.39
CA VAL A 10 5.62 11.52 7.16
C VAL A 10 6.74 11.43 8.21
N GLY A 11 7.99 11.53 7.76
CA GLY A 11 9.17 11.50 8.63
C GLY A 11 9.64 10.09 9.01
N VAL A 12 9.00 9.03 8.51
CA VAL A 12 9.45 7.65 8.67
C VAL A 12 10.14 7.20 7.38
N GLN A 13 11.30 6.55 7.50
CA GLN A 13 12.05 6.08 6.34
C GLN A 13 11.33 4.91 5.67
N HIS A 14 11.40 4.84 4.34
CA HIS A 14 10.87 3.75 3.53
C HIS A 14 9.34 3.54 3.65
N THR A 15 8.59 4.61 3.92
CA THR A 15 7.12 4.62 3.95
C THR A 15 6.53 5.53 2.88
N ASP A 16 7.35 6.11 2.01
CA ASP A 16 6.87 6.90 0.87
C ASP A 16 6.25 5.99 -0.20
N GLN A 17 5.27 6.52 -0.93
CA GLN A 17 4.65 5.83 -2.05
C GLN A 17 4.97 6.57 -3.35
N LYS A 18 5.10 5.81 -4.43
CA LYS A 18 5.46 6.31 -5.76
C LYS A 18 4.34 6.05 -6.76
N SER A 19 4.31 6.88 -7.78
CA SER A 19 3.45 6.74 -8.96
C SER A 19 4.22 7.19 -10.19
N CYS A 20 3.61 7.09 -11.37
CA CYS A 20 4.15 7.63 -12.61
C CYS A 20 3.06 8.31 -13.44
N MET A 21 3.48 9.15 -14.39
CA MET A 21 2.59 9.67 -15.42
C MET A 21 2.17 8.55 -16.37
N LEU A 22 0.99 8.70 -16.97
CA LEU A 22 0.43 7.75 -17.95
C LEU A 22 1.42 7.33 -19.03
N LYS A 23 2.14 8.30 -19.63
CA LYS A 23 3.13 8.05 -20.69
C LYS A 23 4.32 7.17 -20.26
N ASN A 24 4.52 6.98 -18.96
CA ASN A 24 5.62 6.20 -18.37
C ASN A 24 5.13 4.87 -17.78
N ALA A 25 3.83 4.54 -17.90
CA ALA A 25 3.23 3.35 -17.30
C ALA A 25 3.50 2.09 -18.15
N SER A 26 4.78 1.74 -18.34
CA SER A 26 5.15 0.43 -18.92
C SER A 26 4.88 -0.69 -17.91
N GLN A 27 4.78 -1.93 -18.40
CA GLN A 27 4.57 -3.10 -17.54
C GLN A 27 5.68 -3.24 -16.49
N GLU A 28 6.94 -3.07 -16.88
CA GLU A 28 8.10 -3.12 -16.00
C GLU A 28 8.03 -2.01 -14.94
N LYS A 29 7.64 -0.80 -15.36
CA LYS A 29 7.54 0.32 -14.44
C LYS A 29 6.40 0.12 -13.43
N LEU A 30 5.27 -0.42 -13.87
CA LEU A 30 4.15 -0.74 -12.98
C LEU A 30 4.52 -1.83 -11.98
N LEU A 31 5.22 -2.89 -12.41
CA LEU A 31 5.73 -3.93 -11.51
C LEU A 31 6.67 -3.34 -10.45
N GLU A 32 7.63 -2.52 -10.85
CA GLU A 32 8.56 -1.83 -9.95
C GLU A 32 7.81 -0.98 -8.92
N LEU A 33 6.87 -0.16 -9.38
CA LEU A 33 6.11 0.76 -8.51
C LEU A 33 5.18 0.02 -7.55
N ILE A 34 4.50 -1.03 -8.00
CA ILE A 34 3.62 -1.84 -7.15
C ILE A 34 4.47 -2.55 -6.08
N ASP A 35 5.60 -3.17 -6.46
CA ASP A 35 6.48 -3.82 -5.49
C ASP A 35 6.98 -2.83 -4.43
N TYR A 36 7.45 -1.66 -4.88
CA TYR A 36 7.89 -0.58 -4.02
C TYR A 36 6.78 -0.15 -3.05
N ASN A 37 5.59 0.15 -3.55
CA ASN A 37 4.48 0.62 -2.74
C ASN A 37 3.98 -0.42 -1.73
N LEU A 38 4.04 -1.72 -2.07
CA LEU A 38 3.73 -2.80 -1.14
C LEU A 38 4.81 -2.96 -0.06
N ASN A 39 6.10 -2.76 -0.39
CA ASN A 39 7.17 -2.70 0.64
C ASN A 39 6.92 -1.51 1.59
N SER A 40 6.59 -0.34 1.04
CA SER A 40 6.26 0.83 1.84
C SER A 40 5.04 0.61 2.73
N LEU A 41 3.98 -0.02 2.20
CA LEU A 41 2.81 -0.38 3.01
C LEU A 41 3.20 -1.33 4.15
N GLU A 42 3.99 -2.37 3.89
CA GLU A 42 4.46 -3.28 4.94
C GLU A 42 5.24 -2.52 6.04
N ASN A 43 6.09 -1.56 5.66
CA ASN A 43 6.81 -0.71 6.60
C ASN A 43 5.88 0.19 7.42
N ILE A 44 4.85 0.76 6.81
CA ILE A 44 3.82 1.54 7.50
C ILE A 44 3.08 0.67 8.52
N ILE A 45 2.70 -0.56 8.13
CA ILE A 45 2.05 -1.50 9.05
C ILE A 45 2.97 -1.83 10.23
N ASN A 46 4.25 -2.13 9.99
CA ASN A 46 5.22 -2.37 11.06
C ASN A 46 5.38 -1.15 11.99
N TYR A 47 5.42 0.06 11.42
CA TYR A 47 5.47 1.30 12.19
C TYR A 47 4.22 1.48 13.06
N ASN A 48 3.03 1.26 12.49
CA ASN A 48 1.77 1.39 13.21
C ASN A 48 1.68 0.38 14.36
N ILE A 49 2.10 -0.86 14.13
CA ILE A 49 2.18 -1.90 15.18
C ILE A 49 3.10 -1.43 16.31
N LYS A 50 4.32 -0.99 15.98
CA LYS A 50 5.31 -0.52 16.96
C LYS A 50 4.80 0.65 17.80
N ASN A 51 3.99 1.53 17.21
CA ASN A 51 3.46 2.73 17.87
C ASN A 51 2.02 2.56 18.39
N ASN A 52 1.47 1.34 18.39
CA ASN A 52 0.10 1.04 18.83
C ASN A 52 -0.98 1.90 18.12
N ILE A 53 -0.76 2.22 16.83
CA ILE A 53 -1.74 2.90 15.98
C ILE A 53 -2.65 1.84 15.37
N ARG A 54 -3.94 1.90 15.73
CA ARG A 54 -4.90 0.81 15.43
C ARG A 54 -5.85 1.09 14.29
N LEU A 55 -5.87 2.32 13.75
CA LEU A 55 -6.63 2.67 12.56
C LEU A 55 -5.66 3.19 11.48
N PHE A 56 -5.80 2.73 10.25
CA PHE A 56 -5.01 3.25 9.13
C PHE A 56 -5.83 3.27 7.83
N ARG A 57 -5.80 4.37 7.10
CA ARG A 57 -6.39 4.44 5.75
C ARG A 57 -5.30 4.21 4.71
N ILE A 58 -5.40 3.10 4.01
CA ILE A 58 -4.51 2.75 2.90
C ILE A 58 -4.79 3.70 1.73
N SER A 59 -3.72 4.18 1.10
CA SER A 59 -3.80 5.04 -0.07
C SER A 59 -4.41 4.33 -1.27
N SER A 60 -5.34 5.00 -1.96
CA SER A 60 -5.88 4.53 -3.25
C SER A 60 -4.81 4.45 -4.35
N GLY A 61 -3.67 5.14 -4.18
CA GLY A 61 -2.51 5.05 -5.06
C GLY A 61 -1.59 3.86 -4.80
N LEU A 62 -1.94 2.94 -3.89
CA LEU A 62 -1.13 1.75 -3.59
C LEU A 62 -0.79 0.97 -4.86
N ILE A 63 -1.79 0.75 -5.71
CA ILE A 63 -1.65 0.17 -7.04
C ILE A 63 -1.83 1.29 -8.06
N PRO A 64 -0.75 1.79 -8.69
CA PRO A 64 -0.86 2.79 -9.75
C PRO A 64 -1.79 2.28 -10.85
N PHE A 65 -2.78 3.10 -11.22
CA PHE A 65 -3.77 2.77 -12.24
C PHE A 65 -4.56 1.47 -11.95
N GLY A 66 -4.71 1.04 -10.70
CA GLY A 66 -5.25 -0.28 -10.35
C GLY A 66 -6.66 -0.62 -10.85
N SER A 67 -7.48 0.38 -11.16
CA SER A 67 -8.82 0.23 -11.78
C SER A 67 -8.88 0.70 -13.25
N SER A 68 -7.75 1.12 -13.81
CA SER A 68 -7.67 1.70 -15.15
C SER A 68 -7.11 0.67 -16.15
N PRO A 69 -7.58 0.64 -17.40
CA PRO A 69 -7.07 -0.27 -18.44
C PRO A 69 -5.58 -0.04 -18.77
N VAL A 70 -5.01 1.08 -18.31
CA VAL A 70 -3.57 1.38 -18.38
C VAL A 70 -2.74 0.34 -17.65
N ASN A 71 -3.25 -0.21 -16.55
CA ASN A 71 -2.62 -1.29 -15.82
C ASN A 71 -3.26 -2.62 -16.24
N SER A 72 -2.61 -3.31 -17.18
CA SER A 72 -3.03 -4.63 -17.65
C SER A 72 -2.47 -5.79 -16.83
N LEU A 73 -1.72 -5.52 -15.76
CA LEU A 73 -1.15 -6.56 -14.91
C LEU A 73 -2.24 -7.24 -14.09
N ALA A 74 -2.20 -8.56 -14.01
CA ALA A 74 -2.89 -9.33 -12.97
C ALA A 74 -2.14 -9.17 -11.63
N TRP A 75 -2.06 -7.94 -11.13
CA TRP A 75 -1.25 -7.58 -9.96
C TRP A 75 -1.70 -8.32 -8.70
N TRP A 76 -2.98 -8.71 -8.62
CA TRP A 76 -3.51 -9.52 -7.52
C TRP A 76 -2.87 -10.92 -7.49
N ASP A 77 -2.56 -11.51 -8.63
CA ASP A 77 -1.89 -12.82 -8.72
C ASP A 77 -0.37 -12.68 -8.56
N ILE A 78 0.22 -11.70 -9.26
CA ILE A 78 1.67 -11.46 -9.26
C ILE A 78 2.17 -11.13 -7.84
N PHE A 79 1.40 -10.36 -7.07
CA PHE A 79 1.76 -9.94 -5.72
C PHE A 79 0.95 -10.64 -4.62
N ALA A 80 0.26 -11.75 -4.94
CA ALA A 80 -0.63 -12.46 -4.02
C ALA A 80 0.03 -12.77 -2.67
N SER A 81 1.25 -13.34 -2.69
CA SER A 81 2.01 -13.69 -1.48
C SER A 81 2.29 -12.47 -0.59
N LYS A 82 2.65 -11.33 -1.21
CA LYS A 82 2.97 -10.10 -0.48
C LYS A 82 1.72 -9.45 0.11
N LEU A 83 0.63 -9.42 -0.65
CA LEU A 83 -0.67 -8.94 -0.19
C LEU A 83 -1.18 -9.79 0.98
N LEU A 84 -1.09 -11.12 0.88
CA LEU A 84 -1.49 -12.03 1.95
C LEU A 84 -0.67 -11.78 3.22
N LYS A 85 0.66 -11.71 3.11
CA LYS A 85 1.56 -11.41 4.23
C LYS A 85 1.22 -10.08 4.92
N ILE A 86 0.94 -9.03 4.15
CA ILE A 86 0.53 -7.72 4.71
C ILE A 86 -0.84 -7.85 5.41
N GLY A 87 -1.79 -8.55 4.79
CA GLY A 87 -3.11 -8.81 5.36
C GLY A 87 -3.05 -9.56 6.69
N GLU A 88 -2.24 -10.61 6.78
CA GLU A 88 -2.00 -11.37 8.00
C GLU A 88 -1.40 -10.49 9.11
N LYS A 89 -0.43 -9.62 8.79
CA LYS A 89 0.13 -8.66 9.75
C LYS A 89 -0.91 -7.69 10.28
N ILE A 90 -1.77 -7.16 9.41
CA ILE A 90 -2.88 -6.27 9.80
C ILE A 90 -3.83 -7.02 10.74
N GLN A 91 -4.25 -8.23 10.37
CA GLN A 91 -5.18 -9.04 11.16
C GLN A 91 -4.62 -9.40 12.54
N ASN A 92 -3.38 -9.91 12.57
CA ASN A 92 -2.72 -10.35 13.81
C ASN A 92 -2.44 -9.20 14.78
N SER A 93 -2.32 -7.97 14.29
CA SER A 93 -2.13 -6.78 15.14
C SER A 93 -3.44 -6.18 15.67
N GLY A 94 -4.60 -6.64 15.18
CA GLY A 94 -5.89 -6.03 15.49
C GLY A 94 -6.05 -4.61 14.91
N MET A 95 -5.24 -4.24 13.91
CA MET A 95 -5.37 -2.97 13.20
C MET A 95 -6.55 -3.01 12.25
N ARG A 96 -7.39 -1.97 12.27
CA ARG A 96 -8.46 -1.79 11.29
C ARG A 96 -7.95 -0.92 10.14
N VAL A 97 -8.10 -1.42 8.93
CA VAL A 97 -7.78 -0.68 7.71
C VAL A 97 -9.02 -0.21 6.96
N SER A 98 -8.86 0.84 6.18
CA SER A 98 -9.89 1.39 5.28
C SER A 98 -9.25 1.91 4.00
N MET A 99 -10.07 2.17 2.98
CA MET A 99 -9.69 2.92 1.78
C MET A 99 -10.76 3.97 1.51
N HIS A 100 -10.39 5.05 0.81
CA HIS A 100 -11.33 6.08 0.36
C HIS A 100 -11.00 6.44 -1.09
N PRO A 101 -11.77 5.94 -2.07
CA PRO A 101 -11.61 6.36 -3.47
C PRO A 101 -12.20 7.77 -3.63
N GLY A 102 -11.37 8.75 -4.01
CA GLY A 102 -11.77 10.17 -4.13
C GLY A 102 -10.85 11.09 -3.34
#